data_AF-A0A354QA13-F1
#
_entry.id   AF-A0A354QA13-F1
#
_cell.length_a   1.000
_cell.length_b   1.000
_cell.length_c   1.000
_cell.angle_alpha   90.00
_cell.angle_beta   90.00
_cell.angle_gamma   90.00
#
_symmetry.space_group_name_H-M   'P 1'
#
loop_
_entity.id
_entity.type
_entity.pdbx_description
1 polymer ?
#
loop_
_entity_poly.entity_id
_entity_poly.type
_entity_poly.pdbx_seq_one_letter_code
_entity_poly.pdbx_strand_id
1 'polypeptide(L)'
;IDRGGVFAWLKGTYDLIQAQHRSLLQGMLINKFRGDVSLLESGIEQFNEIVPVPVLGVIPWREMLLEDEDSQNLQSKIDPEAKLDVAIIRLPHISNFTDFDPLKQISGISVRFVTSVPDLESADLIILPGSKNTLFDLRYLHEKGFAEKLNQLSGRTWILGICGGFQMLGEAVEDPNNMESSGASGEAE
;
A
#
# COMPACT_ATOMS: atom_id res chain seq x y z
N ILE A 1 13.74 -18.39 0.61
CA ILE A 1 14.93 -18.72 1.41
C ILE A 1 16.14 -18.10 0.73
N ASP A 2 16.66 -16.98 1.23
CA ASP A 2 17.94 -16.43 0.73
C ASP A 2 19.15 -16.92 1.55
N ARG A 3 18.96 -17.51 2.75
CA ARG A 3 20.05 -17.87 3.69
C ARG A 3 19.87 -19.20 4.44
N GLY A 4 19.24 -20.21 3.84
CA GLY A 4 19.00 -21.52 4.49
C GLY A 4 18.02 -21.48 5.67
N GLY A 5 17.89 -22.59 6.40
CA GLY A 5 17.17 -22.64 7.70
C GLY A 5 15.65 -22.81 7.65
N VAL A 6 15.04 -23.11 6.50
CA VAL A 6 13.58 -23.18 6.37
C VAL A 6 12.89 -24.18 7.29
N PHE A 7 13.47 -25.37 7.47
CA PHE A 7 12.87 -26.40 8.32
C PHE A 7 12.89 -25.99 9.79
N ALA A 8 13.96 -25.33 10.25
CA ALA A 8 14.01 -24.78 11.60
C ALA A 8 12.95 -23.69 11.80
N TRP A 9 12.74 -22.83 10.80
CA TRP A 9 11.69 -21.82 10.83
C TRP A 9 10.28 -22.44 10.89
N LEU A 10 9.97 -23.38 9.99
CA LEU A 10 8.67 -24.08 9.97
C LEU A 10 8.38 -24.80 11.29
N LYS A 11 9.39 -25.51 11.82
CA LYS A 11 9.29 -26.20 13.12
C LYS A 11 9.04 -25.21 14.25
N GLY A 12 9.76 -24.08 14.27
CA GLY A 12 9.57 -23.02 15.25
C GLY A 12 8.16 -22.42 15.20
N THR A 13 7.65 -22.13 14.00
CA THR A 13 6.28 -21.65 13.81
C THR A 13 5.25 -22.66 14.32
N TYR A 14 5.41 -23.95 13.99
CA TYR A 14 4.52 -25.00 14.49
C TYR A 14 4.51 -25.10 16.02
N ASP A 15 5.69 -25.06 16.65
CA ASP A 15 5.83 -25.15 18.11
C ASP A 15 5.17 -23.98 18.84
N LEU A 16 5.23 -22.77 18.28
CA LEU A 16 4.62 -21.56 18.84
C LEU A 16 3.09 -21.56 18.74
N ILE A 17 2.50 -22.35 17.85
CA ILE A 17 1.05 -22.44 17.70
C ILE A 17 0.48 -23.27 18.86
N GLN A 18 -0.44 -22.66 19.60
CA GLN A 18 -1.14 -23.28 20.72
C GLN A 18 -1.87 -24.55 20.27
N ALA A 19 -1.89 -25.57 21.13
CA ALA A 19 -2.42 -26.89 20.81
C ALA A 19 -3.85 -26.87 20.24
N GLN A 20 -4.71 -25.98 20.77
CA GLN A 20 -6.10 -25.82 20.32
C GLN A 20 -6.25 -25.35 18.86
N HIS A 21 -5.21 -24.75 18.28
CA HIS A 21 -5.22 -24.25 16.90
C HIS A 21 -4.48 -25.17 15.93
N ARG A 22 -3.78 -26.21 16.41
CA ARG A 22 -2.97 -27.08 15.53
C ARG A 22 -3.80 -27.87 14.52
N SER A 23 -5.05 -28.19 14.86
CA SER A 23 -5.99 -28.85 13.94
C SER A 23 -6.37 -27.98 12.73
N LEU A 24 -6.14 -26.67 12.81
CA LEU A 24 -6.39 -25.74 11.70
C LEU A 24 -5.25 -25.72 10.68
N LEU A 25 -4.07 -26.26 11.03
CA LEU A 25 -2.93 -26.35 10.13
C LEU A 25 -3.07 -27.55 9.21
N GLN A 26 -3.40 -27.29 7.94
CA GLN A 26 -3.56 -28.34 6.92
C GLN A 26 -2.29 -28.58 6.10
N GLY A 27 -1.33 -27.67 6.17
CA GLY A 27 -0.08 -27.83 5.44
C GLY A 27 0.80 -26.58 5.48
N MET A 28 2.02 -26.73 4.97
CA MET A 28 3.04 -25.70 4.89
C MET A 28 3.49 -25.49 3.45
N LEU A 29 3.76 -24.25 3.06
CA LEU A 29 4.34 -23.90 1.76
C LEU A 29 5.69 -23.24 1.96
N ILE A 30 6.71 -23.71 1.24
CA ILE A 30 8.04 -23.11 1.25
C ILE A 30 8.13 -22.11 0.11
N ASN A 31 8.23 -20.82 0.39
CA ASN A 31 8.33 -19.79 -0.63
C ASN A 31 9.75 -19.24 -0.82
N LYS A 32 9.92 -18.43 -1.87
CA LYS A 32 11.16 -17.74 -2.23
C LYS A 32 12.34 -18.71 -2.42
N PHE A 33 12.10 -19.95 -2.87
CA PHE A 33 13.16 -20.93 -3.04
C PHE A 33 13.97 -20.63 -4.30
N ARG A 34 15.31 -20.60 -4.19
CA ARG A 34 16.20 -20.40 -5.33
C ARG A 34 16.94 -21.69 -5.64
N GLY A 35 16.98 -22.07 -6.91
CA GLY A 35 17.66 -23.28 -7.37
C GLY A 35 16.71 -24.41 -7.73
N ASP A 36 17.26 -25.62 -7.81
CA ASP A 36 16.53 -26.84 -8.16
C ASP A 36 15.76 -27.39 -6.95
N VAL A 37 14.43 -27.51 -7.10
CA VAL A 37 13.52 -27.95 -6.03
C VAL A 37 13.77 -29.41 -5.65
N SER A 38 14.26 -30.24 -6.58
CA SER A 38 14.56 -31.65 -6.32
C SER A 38 15.58 -31.84 -5.20
N LEU A 39 16.49 -30.87 -5.02
CA LEU A 39 17.47 -30.86 -3.93
C LEU A 39 16.83 -30.74 -2.54
N LEU A 40 15.57 -30.29 -2.45
CA LEU A 40 14.85 -30.12 -1.20
C LEU A 40 13.99 -31.33 -0.80
N GLU A 41 13.75 -32.27 -1.72
CA GLU A 41 12.81 -33.39 -1.51
C GLU A 41 13.19 -34.24 -0.29
N SER A 42 14.45 -34.65 -0.20
CA SER A 42 14.95 -35.44 0.94
C SER A 42 14.86 -34.69 2.28
N GLY A 43 15.01 -33.36 2.26
CA GLY A 43 14.84 -32.53 3.45
C GLY A 43 13.38 -32.42 3.87
N ILE A 44 12.46 -32.37 2.90
CA ILE A 44 11.01 -32.37 3.17
C ILE A 44 10.58 -33.71 3.77
N GLU A 45 11.08 -34.82 3.24
CA GLU A 45 10.81 -36.16 3.77
C GLU A 45 11.22 -36.26 5.24
N GLN A 46 12.46 -35.86 5.57
CA GLN A 46 12.95 -35.84 6.96
C GLN A 46 12.14 -34.90 7.85
N PHE A 47 11.71 -33.75 7.34
CA PHE A 47 10.93 -32.79 8.11
C PHE A 47 9.53 -33.30 8.46
N ASN A 48 8.88 -34.00 7.52
CA ASN A 48 7.56 -34.61 7.73
C ASN A 48 7.55 -35.69 8.82
N GLU A 49 8.71 -36.26 9.16
CA GLU A 49 8.85 -37.18 10.31
C GLU A 49 8.84 -36.44 11.67
N ILE A 50 9.21 -35.15 11.68
CA ILE A 50 9.36 -34.34 12.90
C ILE A 50 8.08 -33.55 13.20
N VAL A 51 7.43 -33.03 12.15
CA VAL A 51 6.25 -32.17 12.28
C VAL A 51 5.05 -32.85 11.60
N PRO A 52 3.93 -33.06 12.31
CA PRO A 52 2.76 -33.77 11.79
C PRO A 52 1.87 -32.86 10.92
N VAL A 53 2.49 -32.00 10.09
CA VAL A 53 1.84 -31.10 9.15
C VAL A 53 2.62 -31.18 7.84
N PRO A 54 1.99 -31.57 6.72
CA PRO A 54 2.71 -31.83 5.49
C PRO A 54 3.21 -30.54 4.84
N VAL A 55 4.41 -30.59 4.25
CA VAL A 55 4.81 -29.58 3.26
C VAL A 55 4.08 -29.86 1.95
N LEU A 56 3.18 -28.97 1.55
CA LEU A 56 2.33 -29.13 0.37
C LEU A 56 3.04 -28.77 -0.94
N GLY A 57 4.13 -28.00 -0.86
CA GLY A 57 4.90 -27.61 -2.03
C GLY A 57 5.92 -26.52 -1.79
N VAL A 58 6.71 -26.28 -2.83
CA VAL A 58 7.75 -25.26 -2.89
C VAL A 58 7.40 -24.27 -4.00
N ILE A 59 7.30 -22.99 -3.64
CA ILE A 59 7.08 -21.89 -4.58
C ILE A 59 8.46 -21.34 -4.98
N PRO A 60 8.87 -21.51 -6.24
CA PRO A 60 10.16 -21.01 -6.71
C PRO A 60 10.17 -19.48 -6.67
N TRP A 61 11.34 -18.92 -6.38
CA TRP A 61 11.57 -17.49 -6.48
C TRP A 61 11.42 -17.07 -7.94
N ARG A 62 10.57 -16.07 -8.17
CA ARG A 62 10.47 -15.35 -9.42
C ARG A 62 10.54 -13.87 -9.12
N GLU A 63 11.24 -13.14 -9.96
CA GLU A 63 11.15 -11.69 -9.96
C GLU A 63 9.80 -11.32 -10.56
N MET A 64 8.93 -10.78 -9.72
CA MET A 64 7.59 -10.34 -10.10
C MET A 64 7.42 -8.92 -9.57
N LEU A 65 6.98 -8.02 -10.44
CA LEU A 65 6.53 -6.70 -10.06
C LEU A 65 5.13 -6.86 -9.47
N LEU A 66 5.06 -7.06 -8.16
CA LEU A 66 3.82 -7.04 -7.41
C LEU A 66 3.65 -5.66 -6.79
N GLU A 67 2.40 -5.28 -6.60
CA GLU A 67 2.02 -4.09 -5.84
C GLU A 67 2.52 -4.22 -4.39
N ASP A 68 2.96 -3.10 -3.81
CA ASP A 68 3.36 -3.07 -2.40
C ASP A 68 2.13 -3.31 -1.50
N GLU A 69 2.28 -4.19 -0.50
CA GLU A 69 1.20 -4.48 0.46
C GLU A 69 1.11 -3.39 1.55
N ASP A 70 2.25 -2.80 1.91
CA ASP A 70 2.37 -1.79 2.97
C ASP A 70 2.58 -0.38 2.41
N SER A 71 1.75 0.57 2.85
CA SER A 71 1.84 1.99 2.48
C SER A 71 3.06 2.72 3.06
N GLN A 72 3.87 2.04 3.88
CA GLN A 72 5.09 2.60 4.45
C GLN A 72 6.15 2.89 3.37
N ASN A 73 6.10 2.19 2.23
CA ASN A 73 7.03 2.36 1.11
C ASN A 73 6.43 3.15 -0.06
N LEU A 74 5.64 4.18 0.22
CA LEU A 74 5.20 5.12 -0.83
C LEU A 74 6.40 5.84 -1.46
N GLN A 75 6.89 5.30 -2.58
CA GLN A 75 8.01 5.85 -3.33
C GLN A 75 7.53 6.66 -4.53
N SER A 76 8.08 7.87 -4.64
CA SER A 76 7.98 8.72 -5.82
C SER A 76 8.86 8.18 -6.94
N LYS A 77 8.41 8.30 -8.18
CA LYS A 77 9.24 8.11 -9.38
C LYS A 77 9.43 9.47 -10.03
N ILE A 78 10.63 10.03 -9.88
CA ILE A 78 11.01 11.29 -10.52
C ILE A 78 11.68 10.97 -11.85
N ASP A 79 11.14 11.50 -12.94
CA ASP A 79 11.72 11.43 -14.28
C ASP A 79 12.12 12.85 -14.69
N PRO A 80 13.43 13.17 -14.81
CA PRO A 80 13.89 14.51 -15.18
C PRO A 80 13.43 14.98 -16.57
N GLU A 81 13.11 14.03 -17.46
CA GLU A 81 12.62 14.29 -18.81
C GLU A 81 11.09 14.12 -18.91
N ALA A 82 10.39 14.12 -17.77
CA ALA A 82 8.95 14.03 -17.73
C ALA A 82 8.30 15.18 -18.51
N LYS A 83 7.28 14.82 -19.28
CA LYS A 83 6.38 15.76 -19.97
C LYS A 83 5.13 16.07 -19.15
N LEU A 84 4.87 15.25 -18.12
CA LEU A 84 3.76 15.40 -17.19
C LEU A 84 4.26 15.11 -15.77
N ASP A 85 4.16 16.09 -14.88
CA ASP A 85 4.44 15.94 -13.45
C ASP A 85 3.13 15.77 -12.66
N VAL A 86 2.99 14.62 -12.01
CA VAL A 86 1.83 14.24 -11.21
C VAL A 86 2.20 14.32 -9.73
N ALA A 87 1.58 15.26 -9.00
CA ALA A 87 1.71 15.35 -7.55
C ALA A 87 0.52 14.67 -6.86
N ILE A 88 0.78 13.69 -6.02
CA ILE A 88 -0.22 12.97 -5.24
C ILE A 88 -0.07 13.38 -3.78
N ILE A 89 -1.11 13.96 -3.19
CA ILE A 89 -1.05 14.38 -1.79
C ILE A 89 -1.01 13.13 -0.91
N ARG A 90 0.05 12.98 -0.12
CA ARG A 90 0.23 11.84 0.79
C ARG A 90 -0.63 12.05 2.03
N LEU A 91 -1.88 11.58 1.96
CA LEU A 91 -2.81 11.62 3.08
C LEU A 91 -2.38 10.67 4.22
N PRO A 92 -2.61 11.04 5.48
CA PRO A 92 -2.36 10.17 6.63
C PRO A 92 -3.09 8.83 6.55
N HIS A 93 -4.34 8.81 6.06
CA HIS A 93 -5.15 7.60 5.92
C HIS A 93 -5.35 7.17 4.47
N ILE A 94 -4.35 7.41 3.60
CA ILE A 94 -4.40 7.02 2.19
C ILE A 94 -4.85 5.55 1.99
N SER A 95 -5.85 5.36 1.14
CA SER A 95 -6.32 4.04 0.69
C SER A 95 -5.78 3.73 -0.72
N ASN A 96 -5.69 2.44 -1.07
CA ASN A 96 -5.38 1.96 -2.42
C ASN A 96 -4.19 2.71 -3.07
N PHE A 97 -3.11 2.89 -2.32
CA PHE A 97 -1.96 3.68 -2.76
C PHE A 97 -1.26 3.12 -4.01
N THR A 98 -1.53 1.86 -4.34
CA THR A 98 -1.04 1.13 -5.52
C THR A 98 -1.81 1.50 -6.80
N ASP A 99 -2.96 2.19 -6.68
CA ASP A 99 -3.74 2.73 -7.82
C ASP A 99 -2.88 3.63 -8.73
N PHE A 100 -1.75 4.15 -8.21
CA PHE A 100 -0.84 5.05 -8.91
C PHE A 100 0.39 4.38 -9.50
N ASP A 101 0.62 3.09 -9.22
CA ASP A 101 1.74 2.34 -9.78
C ASP A 101 1.71 2.26 -11.31
N PRO A 102 0.54 2.13 -11.98
CA PRO A 102 0.48 2.22 -13.44
C PRO A 102 1.04 3.54 -14.00
N LEU A 103 0.82 4.68 -13.31
CA LEU A 103 1.37 5.97 -13.73
C LEU A 103 2.90 5.98 -13.64
N LYS A 104 3.47 5.36 -12.60
CA LYS A 104 4.92 5.21 -12.45
C LYS A 104 5.52 4.36 -13.58
N GLN A 105 4.77 3.49 -14.23
CA GLN A 105 5.31 2.65 -15.30
C GLN A 105 5.34 3.34 -16.67
N ILE A 106 4.66 4.48 -16.84
CA ILE A 106 4.61 5.21 -18.10
C ILE A 106 5.87 6.09 -18.24
N SER A 107 6.52 6.03 -19.40
CA SER A 107 7.67 6.89 -19.73
C SER A 107 7.22 8.33 -19.99
N GLY A 108 7.95 9.31 -19.48
CA GLY A 108 7.59 10.72 -19.60
C GLY A 108 6.55 11.20 -18.58
N ILE A 109 6.18 10.36 -17.61
CA ILE A 109 5.36 10.75 -16.45
C ILE A 109 6.22 10.67 -15.18
N SER A 110 6.33 11.79 -14.48
CA SER A 110 6.87 11.90 -13.12
C SER A 110 5.72 11.77 -12.13
N VAL A 111 5.88 10.95 -11.09
CA VAL A 111 4.87 10.75 -10.03
C VAL A 111 5.53 11.03 -8.68
N ARG A 112 5.04 12.04 -7.97
CA ARG A 112 5.56 12.47 -6.68
C ARG A 112 4.49 12.36 -5.60
N PHE A 113 4.77 11.60 -4.56
CA PHE A 113 3.99 11.68 -3.32
C PHE A 113 4.48 12.88 -2.51
N VAL A 114 3.60 13.86 -2.29
CA VAL A 114 3.96 15.13 -1.66
C VAL A 114 3.39 15.23 -0.25
N THR A 115 4.19 15.80 0.65
CA THR A 115 3.81 16.05 2.05
C THR A 115 3.85 17.53 2.40
N SER A 116 4.20 18.40 1.45
CA SER A 116 4.27 19.85 1.65
C SER A 116 3.57 20.62 0.53
N VAL A 117 2.98 21.76 0.88
CA VAL A 117 2.22 22.62 -0.05
C VAL A 117 3.06 23.17 -1.21
N PRO A 118 4.32 23.62 -1.00
CA PRO A 118 5.16 24.11 -2.10
C PRO A 118 5.38 23.09 -3.22
N ASP A 119 5.34 21.80 -2.90
CA ASP A 119 5.56 20.72 -3.87
C ASP A 119 4.41 20.58 -4.89
N LEU A 120 3.29 21.29 -4.71
CA LEU A 120 2.16 21.33 -5.64
C LEU A 120 2.34 22.34 -6.78
N GLU A 121 3.21 23.35 -6.63
CA GLU A 121 3.26 24.49 -7.56
C GLU A 121 3.74 24.12 -8.97
N SER A 122 4.59 23.11 -9.08
CA SER A 122 5.16 22.67 -10.36
C SER A 122 4.39 21.53 -11.03
N ALA A 123 3.30 21.05 -10.42
CA ALA A 123 2.59 19.89 -10.91
C ALA A 123 1.66 20.26 -12.07
N ASP A 124 1.58 19.41 -13.09
CA ASP A 124 0.60 19.52 -14.17
C ASP A 124 -0.75 18.91 -13.76
N LEU A 125 -0.69 17.88 -12.92
CA LEU A 125 -1.84 17.17 -12.34
C LEU A 125 -1.62 16.98 -10.84
N ILE A 126 -2.61 17.38 -10.05
CA ILE A 126 -2.67 17.11 -8.62
C ILE A 126 -3.73 16.04 -8.37
N ILE A 127 -3.36 14.98 -7.68
CA ILE A 127 -4.27 13.91 -7.27
C ILE A 127 -4.49 13.98 -5.77
N LEU A 128 -5.76 14.07 -5.38
CA LEU A 128 -6.20 13.84 -4.01
C LEU A 128 -6.70 12.37 -3.93
N PRO A 129 -5.91 11.46 -3.32
CA PRO A 129 -6.19 10.03 -3.37
C PRO A 129 -7.36 9.65 -2.45
N GLY A 130 -7.77 8.38 -2.51
CA GLY A 130 -8.76 7.85 -1.56
C GLY A 130 -8.26 7.88 -0.12
N SER A 131 -9.20 7.95 0.82
CA SER A 131 -8.95 7.93 2.26
C SER A 131 -9.77 6.84 2.95
N LYS A 132 -9.19 6.23 3.98
CA LYS A 132 -9.88 5.34 4.93
C LYS A 132 -10.54 6.11 6.09
N ASN A 133 -10.26 7.40 6.23
CA ASN A 133 -10.89 8.31 7.20
C ASN A 133 -10.97 9.71 6.57
N THR A 134 -12.03 9.94 5.81
CA THR A 134 -12.16 11.10 4.93
C THR A 134 -12.26 12.38 5.75
N LEU A 135 -13.00 12.37 6.85
CA LEU A 135 -13.12 13.54 7.73
C LEU A 135 -11.80 13.94 8.39
N PHE A 136 -11.02 12.96 8.85
CA PHE A 136 -9.70 13.26 9.42
C PHE A 136 -8.78 13.85 8.36
N ASP A 137 -8.73 13.22 7.18
CA ASP A 137 -7.84 13.64 6.11
C ASP A 137 -8.27 15.01 5.53
N LEU A 138 -9.57 15.32 5.51
CA LEU A 138 -10.07 16.65 5.16
C LEU A 138 -9.51 17.70 6.14
N ARG A 139 -9.66 17.48 7.45
CA ARG A 139 -9.08 18.38 8.47
C ARG A 139 -7.56 18.52 8.30
N TYR A 140 -6.87 17.43 7.99
CA TYR A 140 -5.44 17.46 7.69
C TYR A 140 -5.12 18.37 6.49
N LEU A 141 -5.92 18.34 5.42
CA LEU A 141 -5.70 19.22 4.26
C LEU A 141 -5.80 20.71 4.64
N HIS A 142 -6.79 21.09 5.44
CA HIS A 142 -6.91 22.46 5.95
C HIS A 142 -5.76 22.82 6.90
N GLU A 143 -5.48 21.99 7.90
CA GLU A 143 -4.42 22.25 8.89
C GLU A 143 -3.03 22.39 8.26
N LYS A 144 -2.79 21.71 7.13
CA LYS A 144 -1.52 21.78 6.39
C LYS A 144 -1.49 22.83 5.28
N GLY A 145 -2.59 23.53 5.02
CA GLY A 145 -2.66 24.54 3.97
C GLY A 145 -2.85 23.98 2.55
N PHE A 146 -3.14 22.67 2.42
CA PHE A 146 -3.37 22.03 1.12
C PHE A 146 -4.70 22.47 0.52
N ALA A 147 -5.76 22.60 1.33
CA ALA A 147 -7.08 23.01 0.85
C ALA A 147 -7.03 24.40 0.17
N GLU A 148 -6.41 25.37 0.84
CA GLU A 148 -6.23 26.73 0.32
C GLU A 148 -5.39 26.72 -0.96
N LYS A 149 -4.36 25.87 -1.03
CA LYS A 149 -3.52 25.78 -2.22
C LYS A 149 -4.27 25.16 -3.39
N LEU A 150 -5.05 24.10 -3.16
CA LEU A 150 -5.89 23.48 -4.18
C LEU A 150 -6.89 24.48 -4.75
N ASN A 151 -7.53 25.29 -3.90
CA ASN A 151 -8.43 26.36 -4.34
C ASN A 151 -7.72 27.43 -5.19
N GLN A 152 -6.50 27.84 -4.81
CA GLN A 152 -5.71 28.79 -5.60
C GLN A 152 -5.29 28.25 -6.97
N LEU A 153 -5.07 26.93 -7.07
CA LEU A 153 -4.67 26.26 -8.31
C LEU A 153 -5.88 25.80 -9.15
N SER A 154 -7.08 25.85 -8.59
CA SER A 154 -8.31 25.52 -9.30
C SER A 154 -8.48 26.38 -10.56
N GLY A 155 -8.83 25.75 -11.68
CA GLY A 155 -8.91 26.39 -13.00
C GLY A 155 -7.56 26.68 -13.66
N ARG A 156 -6.43 26.42 -12.99
CA ARG A 156 -5.07 26.58 -13.54
C ARG A 156 -4.33 25.25 -13.69
N THR A 157 -4.53 24.34 -12.74
CA THR A 157 -3.92 23.02 -12.69
C THR A 157 -5.02 21.97 -12.70
N TRP A 158 -4.77 20.81 -13.31
CA TRP A 158 -5.71 19.70 -13.24
C TRP A 158 -5.74 19.14 -11.82
N ILE A 159 -6.93 19.00 -11.25
CA ILE A 159 -7.13 18.41 -9.92
C ILE A 159 -8.06 17.21 -10.07
N LEU A 160 -7.62 16.05 -9.61
CA LEU A 160 -8.35 14.80 -9.64
C LEU A 160 -8.55 14.27 -8.22
N GLY A 161 -9.80 14.17 -7.79
CA GLY A 161 -10.16 13.46 -6.56
C GLY A 161 -10.57 12.02 -6.85
N ILE A 162 -10.15 11.08 -6.01
CA ILE A 162 -10.50 9.66 -6.12
C ILE A 162 -11.16 9.20 -4.81
N CYS A 163 -12.35 8.60 -4.88
CA CYS A 163 -13.08 8.08 -3.72
C CYS A 163 -13.23 9.14 -2.60
N GLY A 164 -12.69 8.93 -1.40
CA GLY A 164 -12.66 9.94 -0.33
C GLY A 164 -12.01 11.27 -0.76
N GLY A 165 -11.01 11.23 -1.62
CA GLY A 165 -10.43 12.43 -2.22
C GLY A 165 -11.39 13.17 -3.16
N PHE A 166 -12.31 12.49 -3.83
CA PHE A 166 -13.38 13.14 -4.59
C PHE A 166 -14.41 13.79 -3.66
N GLN A 167 -14.75 13.12 -2.55
CA GLN A 167 -15.67 13.66 -1.54
C GLN A 167 -15.13 14.97 -0.94
N MET A 168 -13.83 15.01 -0.63
CA MET A 168 -13.15 16.20 -0.09
C MET A 168 -13.07 17.39 -1.06
N LEU A 169 -13.34 17.19 -2.36
CA LEU A 169 -13.45 18.29 -3.33
C LEU A 169 -14.89 18.80 -3.49
N GLY A 170 -15.86 18.20 -2.80
CA GLY A 170 -17.23 18.67 -2.74
C GLY A 170 -17.41 19.86 -1.79
N GLU A 171 -18.65 20.27 -1.57
CA GLU A 171 -18.99 21.38 -0.66
C GLU A 171 -19.00 20.96 0.82
N ALA A 172 -19.28 19.69 1.11
CA ALA A 172 -19.35 19.16 2.46
C ALA A 172 -19.09 17.66 2.53
N VAL A 173 -18.52 17.21 3.65
CA VAL A 173 -18.38 15.79 4.00
C VAL A 173 -19.10 15.56 5.34
N GLU A 174 -20.17 14.76 5.30
CA GLU A 174 -21.01 14.47 6.47
C GLU A 174 -20.84 13.01 6.93
N ASP A 175 -20.68 12.82 8.24
CA ASP A 175 -20.71 11.50 8.91
C ASP A 175 -21.87 11.46 9.92
N PRO A 176 -23.12 11.32 9.45
CA PRO A 176 -24.30 11.40 10.31
C PRO A 176 -24.38 10.25 11.32
N ASN A 177 -23.68 9.15 11.06
CA ASN A 177 -23.67 7.96 11.90
C ASN A 177 -22.44 7.85 12.80
N ASN A 178 -21.51 8.82 12.74
CA ASN A 178 -20.26 8.84 13.50
C ASN A 178 -19.42 7.55 13.31
N MET A 179 -19.35 7.07 12.06
CA MET A 179 -18.63 5.85 11.71
C MET A 179 -17.13 6.09 11.54
N GLU A 180 -16.72 7.28 11.10
CA GLU A 180 -15.32 7.64 10.84
C GLU A 180 -14.70 8.47 11.97
N SER A 181 -15.53 9.19 12.72
CA SER A 181 -15.08 9.97 13.87
C SER A 181 -16.15 10.10 14.95
N SER A 182 -15.72 10.31 16.20
CA SER A 182 -16.61 10.58 17.34
C SER A 182 -17.18 12.02 17.35
N GLY A 183 -17.20 12.72 16.22
CA GLY A 183 -17.75 14.08 16.09
C GLY A 183 -18.38 14.32 14.71
N ALA A 184 -19.59 14.86 14.71
CA ALA A 184 -20.38 15.09 13.50
C ALA A 184 -19.78 16.19 12.61
N SER A 185 -19.60 15.86 11.32
CA SER A 185 -19.34 16.74 10.16
C SER A 185 -18.01 17.52 10.10
N GLY A 186 -17.56 17.77 8.87
CA GLY A 186 -16.49 18.70 8.51
C GLY A 186 -16.86 19.43 7.21
N GLU A 187 -16.71 20.76 7.20
CA GLU A 187 -16.92 21.57 6.01
C GLU A 187 -15.74 21.38 5.05
N ALA A 188 -16.03 21.22 3.76
CA ALA A 188 -15.04 21.15 2.70
C ALA A 188 -15.06 22.50 1.96
N GLU A 189 -14.31 23.49 2.47
CA GLU A 189 -14.06 24.76 1.75
C GLU A 189 -12.58 25.00 1.47
#